data_AF-A0A951Z4N0-F1
#
_entry.id   AF-A0A951Z4N0-F1
#
_cell.length_a   1.000
_cell.length_b   1.000
_cell.length_c   1.000
_cell.angle_alpha   90.00
_cell.angle_beta   90.00
_cell.angle_gamma   90.00
#
_symmetry.space_group_name_H-M   'P 1'
#
loop_
_entity.id
_entity.type
_entity.pdbx_description
1 polymer ?
#
loop_
_entity_poly.entity_id
_entity_poly.type
_entity_poly.pdbx_seq_one_letter_code
_entity_poly.pdbx_strand_id
1 'polypeptide(L)' 'MSKFRDLFWEKVEREAGDGSGVLLFSARNEQGFAVRAFGDRRRFPADFEGLTLIQQFPDR' A
#
# COMPACT_ATOMS: atom_id res chain seq x y z
N MET A 1 -3.74 -12.82 6.62
CA MET A 1 -2.96 -11.62 6.99
C MET A 1 -2.64 -11.71 8.47
N SER A 2 -1.53 -11.11 8.94
CA SER A 2 -1.21 -11.14 10.37
C SER A 2 -1.93 -9.99 11.08
N LYS A 3 -2.73 -10.31 12.09
CA LYS A 3 -3.44 -9.33 12.95
C LYS A 3 -2.49 -8.26 13.51
N PHE A 4 -1.25 -8.63 13.82
CA PHE A 4 -0.24 -7.71 14.31
C PHE A 4 0.13 -6.66 13.26
N ARG A 5 0.26 -7.06 12.00
CA ARG A 5 0.58 -6.15 10.90
C ARG A 5 -0.55 -5.16 10.65
N ASP A 6 -1.80 -5.63 10.69
CA ASP A 6 -2.96 -4.78 10.48
C ASP A 6 -3.06 -3.70 11.59
N LEU A 7 -2.87 -4.08 12.86
CA LEU A 7 -2.84 -3.14 13.99
C LEU A 7 -1.68 -2.12 13.90
N PHE A 8 -0.50 -2.57 13.49
CA PHE A 8 0.63 -1.65 13.28
C PHE A 8 0.37 -0.70 12.12
N TRP A 9 -0.21 -1.21 11.03
CA TRP A 9 -0.55 -0.39 9.87
C TRP A 9 -1.56 0.70 10.22
N GLU A 10 -2.64 0.35 10.92
CA GLU A 10 -3.63 1.33 11.41
C GLU A 10 -3.01 2.38 12.32
N LYS A 11 -2.04 2.00 13.17
CA LYS A 11 -1.30 2.94 14.00
C LYS A 11 -0.46 3.91 13.17
N VAL A 12 0.30 3.39 12.21
CA VAL A 12 1.15 4.20 11.32
C VAL A 12 0.29 5.17 10.51
N GLU A 13 -0.81 4.69 9.91
CA GLU A 13 -1.72 5.52 9.13
C GLU A 13 -2.33 6.65 9.96
N ARG A 14 -2.76 6.35 11.20
CA ARG A 14 -3.30 7.36 12.12
C ARG A 14 -2.27 8.39 12.56
N GLU A 15 -1.03 7.98 12.79
CA GLU A 15 0.03 8.86 13.33
C GLU A 15 0.77 9.65 12.26
N ALA A 16 0.61 9.28 10.98
CA ALA A 16 1.33 9.93 9.88
C ALA A 16 0.80 11.33 9.51
N GLY A 17 -0.39 11.72 9.96
CA GLY A 17 -0.99 13.02 9.62
C GLY A 17 -1.10 13.21 8.10
N ASP A 18 -0.57 14.32 7.57
CA ASP A 18 -0.51 14.62 6.13
C ASP A 18 0.63 13.88 5.39
N GLY A 19 1.34 13.00 6.09
CA GLY A 19 2.39 12.16 5.51
C GLY A 19 1.85 11.05 4.60
N SER A 20 2.78 10.32 4.00
CA SER A 20 2.49 9.15 3.17
C SER A 20 3.21 7.92 3.71
N GLY A 21 2.64 6.73 3.49
CA GLY A 21 3.25 5.47 3.89
C GLY A 21 3.00 4.38 2.86
N VAL A 22 3.94 3.44 2.77
CA VAL A 22 3.83 2.22 1.96
C VAL A 22 4.16 1.03 2.84
N LEU A 23 3.29 0.02 2.82
CA LEU A 23 3.48 -1.27 3.48
C LEU A 23 3.58 -2.36 2.42
N LEU A 24 4.77 -2.94 2.27
CA LEU A 24 5.06 -4.09 1.41
C LEU A 24 5.36 -5.31 2.27
N PHE A 25 4.72 -6.44 1.99
CA PHE A 25 4.93 -7.69 2.74
C PHE A 25 4.68 -8.92 1.89
N SER A 26 5.30 -10.04 2.27
CA SER A 26 5.07 -11.34 1.64
C SER A 26 3.62 -11.79 1.79
N ALA A 27 3.01 -12.22 0.70
CA ALA A 27 1.63 -12.68 0.65
C ALA A 27 1.53 -13.99 -0.13
N ARG A 28 0.53 -14.80 0.20
CA ARG A 28 0.24 -16.05 -0.52
C ARG A 28 -0.70 -15.76 -1.69
N ASN A 29 -0.18 -15.05 -2.69
CA ASN A 29 -0.83 -14.76 -3.98
C ASN A 29 0.18 -15.00 -5.11
N GLU A 30 -0.24 -14.83 -6.37
CA GLU A 30 0.59 -15.11 -7.55
C GLU A 30 1.88 -14.29 -7.61
N GLN A 31 1.86 -13.06 -7.08
CA GLN A 31 3.02 -12.17 -7.08
C GLN A 31 3.94 -12.37 -5.86
N GLY A 32 3.52 -13.15 -4.86
CA GLY A 32 4.28 -13.39 -3.64
C GLY A 32 4.35 -12.21 -2.66
N PHE A 33 3.71 -11.08 -2.99
CA PHE A 33 3.65 -9.88 -2.14
C PHE A 33 2.28 -9.20 -2.19
N ALA A 34 2.04 -8.37 -1.19
CA ALA A 34 0.95 -7.40 -1.21
C ALA A 34 1.50 -6.04 -0.78
N VAL A 35 0.93 -4.98 -1.36
CA VAL A 35 1.29 -3.60 -1.05
C VAL A 35 0.05 -2.83 -0.63
N ARG A 36 0.19 -1.97 0.38
CA ARG A 36 -0.77 -0.96 0.79
C ARG A 36 -0.08 0.40 0.78
N ALA A 37 -0.81 1.46 0.49
CA ALA A 37 -0.29 2.81 0.58
C ALA A 37 -1.36 3.78 1.09
N PHE A 38 -0.94 4.86 1.73
CA PHE A 38 -1.78 6.02 2.07
C PHE A 38 -1.02 7.32 1.78
N GLY A 39 -1.76 8.42 1.66
CA GLY A 39 -1.22 9.79 1.59
C GLY A 39 -0.64 10.21 0.23
N ASP A 40 0.11 9.35 -0.46
CA ASP A 40 0.65 9.68 -1.79
C ASP A 40 -0.46 9.73 -2.84
N ARG A 41 -0.69 10.92 -3.40
CA ARG A 41 -1.70 11.16 -4.45
C ARG A 41 -1.22 10.83 -5.85
N ARG A 42 0.08 10.59 -6.04
CA ARG A 42 0.71 10.37 -7.34
C ARG A 42 1.01 8.91 -7.61
N ARG A 43 1.22 8.11 -6.57
CA ARG A 43 1.60 6.70 -6.68
C ARG A 43 0.76 5.87 -5.72
N PHE A 44 -0.09 5.02 -6.27
CA PHE A 44 -0.93 4.15 -5.46
C PHE A 44 -1.01 2.75 -6.09
N PRO A 45 -1.06 1.69 -5.26
CA PRO A 45 -1.33 0.35 -5.76
C PRO A 45 -2.68 0.28 -6.48
N ALA A 46 -2.69 -0.30 -7.67
CA ALA A 46 -3.89 -0.51 -8.48
C ALA A 46 -3.92 -1.96 -9.00
N ASP A 47 -5.12 -2.51 -9.11
CA ASP A 47 -5.35 -3.77 -9.80
C ASP A 47 -5.31 -3.55 -11.32
N PHE A 48 -4.55 -4.39 -12.01
CA PHE A 48 -4.46 -4.42 -13.46
C PHE A 48 -4.47 -5.88 -13.90
N GLU A 49 -5.66 -6.36 -14.28
CA GLU A 49 -5.89 -7.75 -14.70
C GLU A 49 -5.41 -8.78 -13.66
N GLY A 50 -5.65 -8.52 -12.37
CA GLY A 50 -5.22 -9.38 -11.27
C GLY A 50 -3.76 -9.17 -10.83
N LEU A 51 -3.00 -8.33 -11.53
CA LEU A 51 -1.68 -7.87 -11.08
C LEU A 51 -1.81 -6.60 -10.24
N THR A 52 -0.96 -6.49 -9.22
CA THR A 52 -0.91 -5.30 -8.36
C THR A 52 0.25 -4.46 -8.84
N LEU A 53 -0.06 -3.38 -9.58
CA LEU A 53 0.92 -2.44 -10.12
C LEU A 53 0.85 -1.10 -9.39
N ILE A 54 1.81 -0.21 -9.63
CA ILE A 54 1.76 1.16 -9.14
C ILE A 54 1.24 2.05 -10.26
N GLN A 55 0.04 2.61 -10.09
CA GLN A 55 -0.44 3.65 -10.98
C GLN A 55 0.26 4.96 -10.66
N GLN A 56 0.80 5.60 -11.68
CA GLN A 56 1.48 6.89 -11.58
C GLN A 56 0.68 7.97 -12.29
N PHE A 57 0.37 9.06 -11.59
CA PHE A 57 -0.17 10.27 -12.22
C PHE A 57 0.97 11.25 -12.54
N PRO A 58 0.94 11.91 -13.71
CA PRO A 58 1.91 12.95 -14.02
C PRO A 58 1.80 14.13 -13.05
N ASP A 59 2.93 14.78 -12.78
CA ASP A 59 2.94 16.11 -12.17
C ASP A 59 2.27 17.08 -13.16
N ARG A 60 1.24 17.81 -12.72
CA ARG A 60 0.66 18.90 -13.52
C ARG A 60 1.65 20.04 -13.64
#